data_AF-A0A8C5FP29-F1
#
_entry.id   AF-A0A8C5FP29-F1
#
_cell.length_a   1.000
_cell.length_b   1.000
_cell.length_c   1.000
_cell.angle_alpha   90.00
_cell.angle_beta   90.00
_cell.angle_gamma   90.00
#
_symmetry.space_group_name_H-M   'P 1'
#
loop_
_entity.id
_entity.type
_entity.pdbx_description
1 polymer ?
#
loop_
_entity_poly.entity_id
_entity_poly.type
_entity_poly.pdbx_seq_one_letter_code
_entity_poly.pdbx_strand_id
1 'polypeptide(L)'
;MKSHVRHFFGGGFPMVALPQYDIRKVPFFVFWLQLPASHTMQQDISVWVRDPRIQNTDFWHAYIDYEICLLTNSLCFTKKISCTRRRFSEFVWLRKRLQVHSLLISKLPQMPPKNLFFSLNSARQISERMKGLQTFLEQILVSPYLLSDSCVHLFLQSRLSVAQMDACVAGRTRYSVAQAIERGGQSLPRFPSTEDLNQGSSSSSYS
;
A
#
# COMPACT_ATOMS: atom_id res chain seq x y z
N MET A 1 -45.24 38.90 -51.31
CA MET A 1 -43.79 38.78 -51.60
C MET A 1 -43.03 39.74 -50.70
N LYS A 2 -41.96 39.24 -50.02
CA LYS A 2 -41.17 39.84 -48.91
C LYS A 2 -41.97 39.89 -47.57
N SER A 3 -41.46 39.54 -46.39
CA SER A 3 -40.10 39.33 -45.86
C SER A 3 -40.19 38.54 -44.52
N HIS A 4 -39.21 37.69 -44.19
CA HIS A 4 -38.61 37.64 -42.84
C HIS A 4 -37.44 36.64 -42.76
N VAL A 5 -36.29 37.16 -42.35
CA VAL A 5 -35.13 36.38 -41.90
C VAL A 5 -35.35 36.01 -40.43
N ARG A 6 -35.05 34.77 -40.05
CA ARG A 6 -34.69 34.40 -38.67
C ARG A 6 -33.49 33.46 -38.69
N HIS A 7 -32.40 33.92 -38.09
CA HIS A 7 -31.37 33.07 -37.50
C HIS A 7 -31.96 32.32 -36.30
N PHE A 8 -31.51 31.09 -36.02
CA PHE A 8 -30.92 30.68 -34.73
C PHE A 8 -30.54 29.17 -34.73
N PHE A 9 -29.29 28.93 -34.33
CA PHE A 9 -28.75 27.87 -33.46
C PHE A 9 -28.65 26.41 -33.92
N GLY A 10 -27.38 26.00 -34.09
CA GLY A 10 -26.75 25.15 -33.07
C GLY A 10 -26.99 23.66 -33.25
N GLY A 11 -26.13 23.01 -34.03
CA GLY A 11 -26.06 21.56 -34.14
C GLY A 11 -25.90 20.91 -32.77
N GLY A 12 -26.93 20.18 -32.34
CA GLY A 12 -26.84 19.24 -31.23
C GLY A 12 -25.95 18.06 -31.65
N PHE A 13 -24.80 17.92 -31.00
CA PHE A 13 -24.06 16.66 -31.01
C PHE A 13 -24.90 15.61 -30.28
N PRO A 14 -25.03 14.38 -30.81
CA PRO A 14 -25.73 13.33 -30.09
C PRO A 14 -24.94 12.99 -28.82
N MET A 15 -25.60 13.09 -27.66
CA MET A 15 -25.08 12.64 -26.39
C MET A 15 -25.07 11.11 -26.40
N VAL A 16 -23.95 10.53 -26.85
CA VAL A 16 -23.71 9.09 -26.70
C VAL A 16 -23.51 8.83 -25.22
N ALA A 17 -24.42 8.05 -24.62
CA ALA A 17 -24.30 7.60 -23.26
C ALA A 17 -22.96 6.85 -23.10
N LEU A 18 -22.04 7.43 -22.33
CA LEU A 18 -20.80 6.76 -21.96
C LEU A 18 -21.17 5.58 -21.05
N PRO A 19 -20.64 4.37 -21.30
CA PRO A 19 -20.90 3.23 -20.44
C PRO A 19 -20.40 3.57 -19.04
N GLN A 20 -21.14 3.19 -18.00
CA GLN A 20 -20.67 3.24 -16.62
C GLN A 20 -19.42 2.37 -16.49
N TYR A 21 -18.24 2.98 -16.70
CA TYR A 21 -16.96 2.32 -16.50
C TYR A 21 -16.74 2.17 -14.99
N ASP A 22 -16.58 0.92 -14.56
CA ASP A 22 -16.18 0.59 -13.19
C ASP A 22 -14.77 1.14 -12.94
N ILE A 23 -14.70 2.20 -12.13
CA ILE A 23 -13.48 2.95 -11.78
C ILE A 23 -12.41 2.02 -11.17
N ARG A 24 -12.79 0.82 -10.70
CA ARG A 24 -11.86 -0.17 -10.13
C ARG A 24 -11.03 -0.94 -11.18
N LYS A 25 -11.30 -0.76 -12.48
CA LYS A 25 -10.62 -1.48 -13.57
C LYS A 25 -9.70 -0.63 -14.45
N VAL A 26 -9.61 0.67 -14.21
CA VAL A 26 -8.69 1.54 -14.96
C VAL A 26 -7.28 1.45 -14.36
N PRO A 27 -6.23 1.26 -15.17
CA PRO A 27 -4.86 1.39 -14.71
C PRO A 27 -4.67 2.78 -14.07
N PHE A 28 -4.02 2.85 -12.90
CA PHE A 28 -3.82 4.07 -12.11
C PHE A 28 -3.31 5.28 -12.92
N PHE A 29 -2.60 5.03 -14.01
CA PHE A 29 -2.06 6.08 -14.90
C PHE A 29 -3.14 6.81 -15.72
N VAL A 30 -4.25 6.15 -16.06
CA VAL A 30 -5.32 6.74 -16.89
C VAL A 30 -6.18 7.72 -16.08
N PHE A 31 -6.27 7.55 -14.76
CA PHE A 31 -7.08 8.39 -13.90
C PHE A 31 -6.52 9.82 -13.77
N TRP A 32 -5.22 10.02 -13.98
CA TRP A 32 -4.59 11.35 -13.91
C TRP A 32 -4.80 12.23 -15.15
N LEU A 33 -5.16 11.67 -16.31
CA LEU A 33 -5.26 12.42 -17.56
C LEU A 33 -6.66 12.97 -17.87
N GLN A 34 -7.69 12.55 -17.13
CA GLN A 34 -9.10 12.74 -17.52
C GLN A 34 -9.98 13.30 -16.39
N LEU A 35 -9.52 14.31 -15.63
CA LEU A 35 -10.40 15.06 -14.73
C LEU A 35 -10.62 16.49 -15.25
N PRO A 36 -11.88 16.90 -15.55
CA PRO A 36 -12.20 18.29 -15.80
C PRO A 36 -11.95 19.10 -14.51
N ALA A 37 -11.35 20.27 -14.68
CA ALA A 37 -11.03 21.21 -13.61
C ALA A 37 -12.31 21.81 -13.00
N SER A 38 -12.96 21.07 -12.12
CA SER A 38 -14.07 21.58 -11.31
C SER A 38 -13.88 21.11 -9.87
N HIS A 39 -13.45 22.04 -9.01
CA HIS A 39 -13.10 21.86 -7.60
C HIS A 39 -12.05 20.76 -7.34
N THR A 40 -10.77 21.12 -7.44
CA THR A 40 -9.68 20.28 -6.92
C THR A 40 -9.82 20.19 -5.40
N MET A 41 -10.52 19.17 -4.90
CA MET A 41 -10.41 18.76 -3.51
C MET A 41 -8.93 18.50 -3.22
N GLN A 42 -8.32 19.34 -2.40
CA GLN A 42 -6.91 19.21 -2.04
C GLN A 42 -6.70 17.82 -1.45
N GLN A 43 -5.88 17.01 -2.11
CA GLN A 43 -5.53 15.69 -1.60
C GLN A 43 -4.51 15.84 -0.49
N ASP A 44 -4.85 15.34 0.69
CA ASP A 44 -4.00 15.33 1.87
C ASP A 44 -3.75 13.89 2.33
N ILE A 45 -2.52 13.65 2.75
CA ILE A 45 -2.03 12.37 3.24
C ILE A 45 -1.23 12.65 4.51
N SER A 46 -1.82 12.30 5.65
CA SER A 46 -1.17 12.39 6.95
C SER A 46 -0.77 11.00 7.44
N VAL A 47 0.46 10.88 7.93
CA VAL A 47 1.01 9.63 8.49
C VAL A 47 1.67 9.88 9.84
N TRP A 48 1.49 8.94 10.77
CA TRP A 48 2.13 8.97 12.08
C TRP A 48 2.76 7.63 12.38
N VAL A 49 3.95 7.65 13.00
CA VAL A 49 4.59 6.45 13.56
C VAL A 49 4.66 6.64 15.07
N ARG A 50 4.01 5.75 15.83
CA ARG A 50 3.76 5.94 17.26
C ARG A 50 3.74 4.62 18.01
N ASP A 51 3.51 4.71 19.32
CA ASP A 51 3.22 3.57 20.21
C ASP A 51 4.22 2.41 20.03
N PRO A 52 5.51 2.63 20.34
CA PRO A 52 6.51 1.57 20.26
C PRO A 52 6.20 0.49 21.29
N ARG A 53 6.11 -0.78 20.84
CA ARG A 53 5.86 -1.93 21.73
C ARG A 53 6.91 -2.98 21.55
N ILE A 54 7.34 -3.56 22.67
CA ILE A 54 8.16 -4.77 22.67
C ILE A 54 7.22 -5.95 22.40
N GLN A 55 7.53 -6.68 21.34
CA GLN A 55 6.86 -7.91 20.93
C GLN A 55 7.73 -9.09 21.34
N ASN A 56 7.06 -10.22 21.62
CA ASN A 56 7.61 -11.45 22.22
C ASN A 56 8.11 -11.25 23.66
N THR A 57 7.71 -12.16 24.54
CA THR A 57 8.20 -12.26 25.92
C THR A 57 9.56 -12.95 26.02
N ASP A 58 9.95 -13.69 24.98
CA ASP A 58 11.21 -14.43 24.95
C ASP A 58 12.37 -13.50 24.57
N PHE A 59 13.37 -13.38 25.45
CA PHE A 59 14.51 -12.46 25.29
C PHE A 59 15.23 -12.55 23.95
N TRP A 60 15.34 -13.75 23.36
CA TRP A 60 16.06 -13.98 22.10
C TRP A 60 15.31 -13.52 20.85
N HIS A 61 13.99 -13.42 20.94
CA HIS A 61 13.13 -13.07 19.82
C HIS A 61 12.40 -11.75 20.05
N ALA A 62 12.71 -11.05 21.14
CA ALA A 62 12.16 -9.75 21.45
C ALA A 62 12.53 -8.73 20.36
N TYR A 63 11.54 -7.98 19.88
CA TYR A 63 11.75 -6.88 18.94
C TYR A 63 10.78 -5.75 19.23
N ILE A 64 11.11 -4.54 18.76
CA ILE A 64 10.18 -3.41 18.81
C ILE A 64 9.48 -3.24 17.47
N ASP A 65 8.16 -3.13 17.53
CA ASP A 65 7.33 -2.66 16.44
C ASP A 65 6.71 -1.30 16.77
N TYR A 66 6.25 -0.62 15.72
CA TYR A 66 5.64 0.70 15.80
C TYR A 66 4.26 0.64 15.15
N GLU A 67 3.29 1.33 15.74
CA GLU A 67 2.02 1.58 15.08
C GLU A 67 2.21 2.66 14.00
N ILE A 68 1.77 2.37 12.79
CA ILE A 68 1.69 3.32 11.69
C ILE A 68 0.22 3.64 11.47
N CYS A 69 -0.15 4.91 11.59
CA CYS A 69 -1.48 5.40 11.29
C CYS A 69 -1.44 6.26 10.04
N LEU A 70 -2.35 5.98 9.11
CA LEU A 70 -2.55 6.75 7.89
C LEU A 70 -3.96 7.35 7.92
N LEU A 71 -4.06 8.64 7.64
CA LEU A 71 -5.32 9.35 7.37
C LEU A 71 -5.17 10.08 6.05
N THR A 72 -6.10 9.87 5.12
CA THR A 72 -6.02 10.50 3.81
C THR A 72 -7.38 10.64 3.16
N ASN A 73 -7.56 11.70 2.37
CA ASN A 73 -8.68 11.83 1.43
C ASN A 73 -8.27 11.44 -0.01
N SER A 74 -6.97 11.17 -0.26
CA SER A 74 -6.44 10.84 -1.59
C SER A 74 -7.06 9.57 -2.16
N LEU A 75 -7.23 9.56 -3.48
CA LEU A 75 -7.72 8.40 -4.24
C LEU A 75 -6.61 7.37 -4.50
N CYS A 76 -5.36 7.70 -4.20
CA CYS A 76 -4.25 6.75 -4.29
C CYS A 76 -4.39 5.59 -3.30
N PHE A 77 -5.17 5.77 -2.23
CA PHE A 77 -5.33 4.79 -1.15
C PHE A 77 -6.71 4.13 -1.17
N THR A 78 -6.73 2.82 -0.94
CA THR A 78 -7.96 2.04 -0.84
C THR A 78 -8.73 2.37 0.44
N LYS A 79 -8.03 2.47 1.58
CA LYS A 79 -8.62 2.91 2.85
C LYS A 79 -8.29 4.36 3.13
N LYS A 80 -9.27 5.13 3.60
CA LYS A 80 -9.08 6.52 4.06
C LYS A 80 -8.39 6.60 5.43
N ILE A 81 -8.60 5.57 6.26
CA ILE A 81 -7.93 5.40 7.55
C ILE A 81 -7.38 3.98 7.63
N SER A 82 -6.12 3.84 8.00
CA SER A 82 -5.53 2.53 8.29
C SER A 82 -4.50 2.59 9.40
N CYS A 83 -4.50 1.56 10.26
CA CYS A 83 -3.47 1.36 11.28
C CYS A 83 -2.82 -0.02 11.08
N THR A 84 -1.49 -0.04 10.95
CA THR A 84 -0.69 -1.26 10.86
C THR A 84 0.41 -1.23 11.90
N ARG A 85 1.00 -2.39 12.22
CA ARG A 85 2.18 -2.46 13.09
C ARG A 85 3.34 -3.03 12.32
N ARG A 86 4.49 -2.35 12.34
CA ARG A 86 5.68 -2.71 11.58
C ARG A 86 6.94 -2.55 12.40
N ARG A 87 7.86 -3.51 12.28
CA ARG A 87 9.20 -3.42 12.89
C ARG A 87 10.22 -2.82 11.94
N PHE A 88 11.32 -2.30 12.47
CA PHE A 88 12.36 -1.61 11.69
C PHE A 88 12.86 -2.41 10.47
N SER A 89 13.05 -3.73 10.59
CA SER A 89 13.53 -4.55 9.47
C SER A 89 12.55 -4.63 8.30
N GLU A 90 11.25 -4.45 8.54
CA GLU A 90 10.26 -4.38 7.45
C GLU A 90 10.34 -3.06 6.69
N PHE A 91 10.67 -1.95 7.37
CA PHE A 91 10.97 -0.68 6.69
C PHE A 91 12.23 -0.77 5.82
N VAL A 92 13.25 -1.50 6.30
CA VAL A 92 14.46 -1.77 5.50
C VAL A 92 14.10 -2.57 4.24
N TRP A 93 13.23 -3.57 4.36
CA TRP A 93 12.69 -4.29 3.20
C TRP A 93 11.95 -3.35 2.24
N LEU A 94 11.08 -2.49 2.74
CA LEU A 94 10.31 -1.54 1.91
C LEU A 94 11.25 -0.63 1.12
N ARG A 95 12.25 -0.03 1.79
CA ARG A 95 13.23 0.83 1.11
C ARG A 95 13.98 0.07 0.01
N LYS A 96 14.38 -1.18 0.27
CA LYS A 96 15.09 -2.02 -0.73
C LYS A 96 14.19 -2.31 -1.94
N ARG A 97 12.91 -2.61 -1.71
CA ARG A 97 11.92 -2.81 -2.79
C ARG A 97 11.77 -1.56 -3.65
N LEU A 98 11.58 -0.41 -3.02
CA LEU A 98 11.49 0.88 -3.72
C LEU A 98 12.75 1.16 -4.55
N GLN A 99 13.93 0.79 -4.04
CA GLN A 99 15.20 0.96 -4.76
C GLN A 99 15.28 0.11 -6.03
N VAL A 100 14.83 -1.14 -5.96
CA VAL A 100 14.83 -2.05 -7.10
C VAL A 100 13.81 -1.63 -8.16
N HIS A 101 12.63 -1.17 -7.76
CA HIS A 101 11.60 -0.72 -8.71
C HIS A 101 11.87 0.68 -9.28
N SER A 102 12.67 1.49 -8.58
CA SER A 102 12.91 2.90 -8.91
C SER A 102 14.35 3.19 -9.36
N LEU A 103 14.94 2.33 -10.19
CA LEU A 103 16.36 2.42 -10.61
C LEU A 103 16.78 3.78 -11.22
N LEU A 104 15.81 4.57 -11.70
CA LEU A 104 16.04 5.90 -12.29
C LEU A 104 15.94 7.06 -11.28
N ILE A 105 15.60 6.80 -10.01
CA ILE A 105 15.46 7.82 -8.97
C ILE A 105 16.80 8.04 -8.27
N SER A 106 17.34 9.24 -8.41
CA SER A 106 18.65 9.61 -7.87
C SER A 106 18.70 9.71 -6.34
N LYS A 107 17.56 9.91 -5.66
CA LYS A 107 17.51 10.01 -4.19
C LYS A 107 16.24 9.37 -3.60
N LEU A 108 16.38 8.17 -3.05
CA LEU A 108 15.37 7.60 -2.16
C LEU A 108 15.39 8.27 -0.78
N PRO A 109 14.24 8.31 -0.09
CA PRO A 109 14.15 8.74 1.30
C PRO A 109 15.19 8.06 2.19
N GLN A 110 15.80 8.85 3.07
CA GLN A 110 16.82 8.34 3.98
C GLN A 110 16.14 7.57 5.11
N MET A 111 16.63 6.37 5.38
CA MET A 111 16.21 5.59 6.54
C MET A 111 16.98 6.06 7.77
N PRO A 112 16.38 5.98 8.97
CA PRO A 112 17.15 6.17 10.19
C PRO A 112 18.32 5.16 10.22
N PRO A 113 19.49 5.59 10.71
CA PRO A 113 20.68 4.75 10.69
C PRO A 113 20.42 3.43 11.42
N LYS A 114 20.91 2.34 10.83
CA LYS A 114 20.88 1.03 11.47
C LYS A 114 21.88 1.04 12.63
N ASN A 115 21.40 1.45 13.80
CA ASN A 115 22.20 1.46 15.02
C ASN A 115 22.60 0.01 15.39
N LEU A 116 23.90 -0.28 15.33
CA LEU A 116 24.47 -1.60 15.66
C LEU A 116 24.34 -1.92 17.16
N PHE A 117 24.21 -0.90 18.01
CA PHE A 117 24.04 -1.00 19.46
C PHE A 117 22.67 -0.45 19.88
N PHE A 118 21.62 -0.87 19.17
CA PHE A 118 20.26 -0.49 19.52
C PHE A 118 19.80 -1.22 20.78
N SER A 119 19.42 -0.46 21.81
CA SER A 119 18.88 -0.97 23.06
C SER A 119 17.36 -0.86 23.06
N LEU A 120 16.69 -1.98 23.35
CA LEU A 120 15.22 -2.04 23.51
C LEU A 120 14.71 -1.28 24.74
N ASN A 121 15.61 -0.88 25.64
CA ASN A 121 15.27 -0.16 26.88
C ASN A 121 15.59 1.34 26.78
N SER A 122 16.22 1.79 25.69
CA SER A 122 16.59 3.20 25.53
C SER A 122 15.45 3.99 24.89
N ALA A 123 14.65 4.68 25.71
CA ALA A 123 13.57 5.54 25.25
C ALA A 123 14.03 6.58 24.22
N ARG A 124 15.25 7.12 24.38
CA ARG A 124 15.86 8.05 23.42
C ARG A 124 16.06 7.40 22.04
N GLN A 125 16.73 6.24 21.99
CA GLN A 125 16.99 5.57 20.71
C GLN A 125 15.69 5.12 20.03
N ILE A 126 14.71 4.66 20.81
CA ILE A 126 13.39 4.28 20.30
C ILE A 126 12.69 5.49 19.67
N SER A 127 12.71 6.65 20.35
CA SER A 127 12.06 7.88 19.89
C SER A 127 12.76 8.48 18.66
N GLU A 128 14.09 8.51 18.64
CA GLU A 128 14.87 8.96 17.48
C GLU A 128 14.59 8.09 16.25
N ARG A 129 14.54 6.75 16.44
CA ARG A 129 14.17 5.83 15.37
C ARG A 129 12.74 6.06 14.91
N MET A 130 11.78 6.18 15.82
CA MET A 130 10.37 6.42 15.51
C MET A 130 10.18 7.68 14.66
N LYS A 131 10.83 8.80 15.05
CA LYS A 131 10.83 10.05 14.28
C LYS A 131 11.41 9.85 12.88
N GLY A 132 12.56 9.18 12.77
CA GLY A 132 13.18 8.89 11.47
C GLY A 132 12.31 8.00 10.57
N LEU A 133 11.58 7.03 11.15
CA LEU A 133 10.64 6.18 10.41
C LEU A 133 9.44 6.99 9.91
N GLN A 134 8.93 7.94 10.70
CA GLN A 134 7.86 8.83 10.27
C GLN A 134 8.31 9.71 9.11
N THR A 135 9.46 10.39 9.25
CA THR A 135 10.02 11.23 8.18
C THR A 135 10.27 10.44 6.90
N PHE A 136 10.74 9.19 7.01
CA PHE A 136 10.90 8.30 5.87
C PHE A 136 9.56 8.05 5.14
N LEU A 137 8.48 7.78 5.87
CA LEU A 137 7.15 7.59 5.26
C LEU A 137 6.62 8.89 4.66
N GLU A 138 6.71 10.01 5.37
CA GLU A 138 6.29 11.33 4.85
C GLU A 138 6.95 11.63 3.50
N GLN A 139 8.26 11.37 3.36
CA GLN A 139 8.98 11.56 2.10
C GLN A 139 8.54 10.60 0.99
N ILE A 140 8.16 9.36 1.31
CA ILE A 140 7.57 8.44 0.33
C ILE A 140 6.23 8.98 -0.17
N LEU A 141 5.39 9.44 0.76
CA LEU A 141 4.01 9.86 0.48
C LEU A 141 3.90 11.17 -0.30
N VAL A 142 4.97 11.98 -0.34
CA VAL A 142 5.04 13.19 -1.18
C VAL A 142 5.34 12.86 -2.64
N SER A 143 5.92 11.68 -2.94
CA SER A 143 6.32 11.31 -4.30
C SER A 143 5.23 10.46 -4.99
N PRO A 144 4.55 10.96 -6.05
CA PRO A 144 3.56 10.19 -6.78
C PRO A 144 4.13 8.90 -7.38
N TYR A 145 5.41 8.90 -7.74
CA TYR A 145 6.12 7.74 -8.26
C TYR A 145 6.23 6.64 -7.21
N LEU A 146 6.69 6.96 -6.00
CA LEU A 146 6.79 5.98 -4.92
C LEU A 146 5.40 5.54 -4.43
N LEU A 147 4.43 6.46 -4.42
CA LEU A 147 3.02 6.15 -4.13
C LEU A 147 2.39 5.19 -5.14
N SER A 148 2.89 5.09 -6.37
CA SER A 148 2.37 4.14 -7.34
C SER A 148 2.76 2.69 -7.04
N ASP A 149 3.74 2.47 -6.15
CA ASP A 149 4.21 1.13 -5.82
C ASP A 149 3.25 0.41 -4.85
N SER A 150 2.74 -0.74 -5.29
CA SER A 150 1.86 -1.60 -4.49
C SER A 150 2.45 -2.05 -3.14
N CYS A 151 3.78 -2.13 -3.01
CA CYS A 151 4.44 -2.47 -1.75
C CYS A 151 4.13 -1.42 -0.66
N VAL A 152 4.06 -0.13 -1.03
CA VAL A 152 3.74 0.96 -0.09
C VAL A 152 2.33 0.77 0.46
N HIS A 153 1.36 0.48 -0.42
CA HIS A 153 -0.04 0.27 -0.05
C HIS A 153 -0.22 -0.96 0.84
N LEU A 154 0.39 -2.09 0.47
CA LEU A 154 0.37 -3.30 1.30
C LEU A 154 1.01 -3.06 2.67
N PHE A 155 2.15 -2.35 2.69
CA PHE A 155 2.88 -2.05 3.92
C PHE A 155 2.03 -1.21 4.88
N LEU A 156 1.37 -0.16 4.38
CA LEU A 156 0.61 0.80 5.18
C LEU A 156 -0.82 0.36 5.51
N GLN A 157 -1.47 -0.44 4.66
CA GLN A 157 -2.92 -0.70 4.74
C GLN A 157 -3.30 -2.17 5.01
N SER A 158 -2.33 -3.09 5.00
CA SER A 158 -2.55 -4.52 5.26
C SER A 158 -1.71 -5.05 6.44
N ARG A 159 -2.12 -6.18 7.01
CA ARG A 159 -1.36 -6.89 8.06
C ARG A 159 -0.47 -8.01 7.50
N LEU A 160 -0.21 -8.01 6.18
CA LEU A 160 0.62 -9.03 5.55
C LEU A 160 2.06 -8.97 6.06
N SER A 161 2.64 -10.13 6.36
CA SER A 161 4.09 -10.26 6.55
C SER A 161 4.86 -9.90 5.27
N VAL A 162 6.15 -9.58 5.41
CA VAL A 162 7.05 -9.31 4.27
C VAL A 162 6.99 -10.40 3.19
N ALA A 163 7.02 -11.68 3.59
CA ALA A 163 6.95 -12.79 2.65
C ALA A 163 5.62 -12.84 1.89
N GLN A 164 4.51 -12.53 2.57
CA GLN A 164 3.18 -12.47 1.93
C GLN A 164 3.03 -11.26 1.01
N MET A 165 3.61 -10.11 1.38
CA MET A 165 3.65 -8.93 0.50
C MET A 165 4.46 -9.24 -0.77
N ASP A 166 5.65 -9.83 -0.62
CA ASP A 166 6.49 -10.27 -1.73
C ASP A 166 5.80 -11.28 -2.66
N ALA A 167 5.05 -12.23 -2.09
CA ALA A 167 4.26 -13.16 -2.88
C ALA A 167 3.12 -12.44 -3.62
N CYS A 168 2.45 -11.48 -2.96
CA CYS A 168 1.31 -10.76 -3.52
C CYS A 168 1.71 -9.87 -4.70
N VAL A 169 2.76 -9.07 -4.55
CA VAL A 169 3.25 -8.19 -5.62
C VAL A 169 3.82 -8.97 -6.80
N ALA A 170 4.32 -10.19 -6.56
CA ALA A 170 4.79 -11.09 -7.60
C ALA A 170 3.67 -11.90 -8.27
N GLY A 171 2.40 -11.68 -7.91
CA GLY A 171 1.27 -12.45 -8.46
C GLY A 171 1.23 -13.92 -8.01
N ARG A 172 1.94 -14.28 -6.95
CA ARG A 172 2.02 -15.66 -6.41
C ARG A 172 0.99 -15.93 -5.31
N THR A 173 0.06 -15.02 -5.07
CA THR A 173 -1.06 -15.18 -4.12
C THR A 173 -2.38 -15.33 -4.85
N ARG A 174 -3.37 -15.88 -4.15
CA ARG A 174 -4.74 -16.06 -4.64
C ARG A 174 -5.62 -14.82 -4.56
N TYR A 175 -5.10 -13.79 -3.93
CA TYR A 175 -5.77 -12.53 -3.72
C TYR A 175 -4.95 -11.41 -4.36
N SER A 176 -5.63 -10.37 -4.83
CA SER A 176 -5.01 -9.15 -5.33
C SER A 176 -4.56 -8.24 -4.17
N VAL A 177 -3.78 -7.22 -4.51
CA VAL A 177 -3.38 -6.14 -3.57
C VAL A 177 -4.62 -5.50 -2.93
N ALA A 178 -5.63 -5.15 -3.73
CA ALA A 178 -6.87 -4.56 -3.23
C ALA A 178 -7.60 -5.49 -2.24
N GLN A 179 -7.72 -6.78 -2.59
CA GLN A 179 -8.35 -7.77 -1.72
C GLN A 179 -7.56 -7.96 -0.42
N ALA A 180 -6.22 -7.94 -0.46
CA ALA A 180 -5.40 -8.01 0.75
C ALA A 180 -5.63 -6.81 1.69
N ILE A 181 -5.78 -5.62 1.12
CA ILE A 181 -6.04 -4.40 1.88
C ILE A 181 -7.45 -4.45 2.47
N GLU A 182 -8.47 -4.75 1.68
CA GLU A 182 -9.87 -4.84 2.13
C GLU A 182 -10.06 -5.86 3.26
N ARG A 183 -9.45 -7.05 3.15
CA ARG A 183 -9.65 -8.17 4.10
C ARG A 183 -8.98 -7.99 5.46
N GLY A 184 -8.21 -6.92 5.66
CA GLY A 184 -7.92 -6.35 6.98
C GLY A 184 -7.62 -7.31 8.13
N GLY A 185 -6.79 -8.34 7.93
CA GLY A 185 -6.28 -9.18 9.02
C GLY A 185 -7.05 -10.46 9.36
N GLN A 186 -7.96 -10.93 8.51
CA GLN A 186 -8.34 -12.35 8.57
C GLN A 186 -7.16 -13.19 8.06
N SER A 187 -6.82 -14.27 8.76
CA SER A 187 -5.79 -15.22 8.34
C SER A 187 -6.12 -15.70 6.91
N LEU A 188 -5.33 -15.23 5.95
CA LEU A 188 -5.51 -15.61 4.57
C LEU A 188 -5.19 -17.11 4.46
N PRO A 189 -6.08 -17.93 3.88
CA PRO A 189 -5.79 -19.35 3.70
C PRO A 189 -4.51 -19.50 2.86
N ARG A 190 -3.41 -19.92 3.51
CA ARG A 190 -2.24 -20.42 2.81
C ARG A 190 -2.62 -21.80 2.32
N PHE A 191 -2.50 -22.06 1.02
CA PHE A 191 -2.74 -23.40 0.54
C PHE A 191 -1.61 -24.34 0.99
N PRO A 192 -1.92 -25.62 1.29
CA PRO A 192 -0.91 -26.64 1.53
C PRO A 192 0.01 -26.75 0.31
N SER A 193 1.29 -27.00 0.57
CA SER A 193 2.29 -27.34 -0.44
C SER A 193 1.85 -28.59 -1.19
N THR A 194 2.30 -28.80 -2.42
CA THR A 194 2.06 -30.05 -3.17
C THR A 194 2.55 -31.29 -2.40
N GLU A 195 3.47 -31.11 -1.44
CA GLU A 195 3.96 -32.13 -0.50
C GLU A 195 2.89 -32.55 0.54
N ASP A 196 1.97 -31.67 0.91
CA ASP A 196 0.91 -31.94 1.89
C ASP A 196 -0.27 -32.73 1.28
N LEU A 197 -0.43 -32.69 -0.04
CA LEU A 197 -1.44 -33.47 -0.77
C LEU A 197 -0.99 -34.92 -1.02
N ASN A 198 0.30 -35.22 -0.85
CA ASN A 198 0.87 -36.54 -1.13
C ASN A 198 1.01 -37.43 0.11
N GLN A 199 0.69 -36.93 1.31
CA GLN A 199 0.67 -37.71 2.56
C GLN A 199 -0.75 -38.16 2.98
N GLY A 200 -1.81 -37.73 2.28
CA GLY A 200 -3.19 -38.12 2.56
C GLY A 200 -3.68 -39.36 1.81
N SER A 201 -2.86 -39.93 0.92
CA SER A 201 -3.24 -41.01 -0.01
C SER A 201 -2.42 -42.29 0.20
N SER A 202 -2.08 -42.62 1.45
CA SER A 202 -1.45 -43.90 1.80
C SER A 202 -2.01 -44.48 3.09
N SER A 203 -3.32 -44.67 3.14
CA SER A 203 -3.93 -45.63 4.06
C SER A 203 -5.21 -46.19 3.46
N SER A 204 -5.07 -47.28 2.69
CA SER A 204 -5.98 -48.44 2.68
C SER A 204 -5.65 -49.31 1.48
N SER A 205 -5.06 -50.49 1.72
CA SER A 205 -5.24 -51.70 0.90
C SER A 205 -4.45 -52.89 1.48
N TYR A 206 -5.19 -53.83 2.09
CA TYR A 206 -4.89 -55.26 2.39
C TYR A 206 -3.70 -55.54 3.35
N SER A 207 -3.82 -56.30 4.44
CA SER A 207 -4.66 -57.45 4.81
C SER A 207 -4.95 -57.47 6.32
#